data_AF-A0AAW5TY81-F1
#
_entry.id   AF-A0AAW5TY81-F1
#
_cell.length_a   1.000
_cell.length_b   1.000
_cell.length_c   1.000
_cell.angle_alpha   90.00
_cell.angle_beta   90.00
_cell.angle_gamma   90.00
#
_symmetry.space_group_name_H-M   'P 1'
#
loop_
_entity.id
_entity.type
_entity.pdbx_description
1 polymer ?
#
loop_
_entity_poly.entity_id
_entity_poly.type
_entity_poly.pdbx_seq_one_letter_code
_entity_poly.pdbx_strand_id
1 'polypeptide(L)'
;MDAYLTYAVGAKGHLVHVDDVPNGEACGCTCPECRSKLIAKNKGQHNQHHFAHVGGSDCVGAVESALHLMAKEILSEGKKIMLPRYPLQVGGVRLFQSVDVESYYKELSLRPDCVGDTAGQKLWVEFKRSHEVDTDKAAKIKSAKIECVEIDINKCPLDPLKMKEFLEESSENRQWIYFKGQESLKSEHTSYSHISKDYSFSTGYLNTPERASNVFLGTPEDSKYHIVTDENNSKVINLRTLSFKDFIPSIKYRCIACKQEVIVKEDSVGHFYFVHKGGKNKCSYSIYLKEAAKALIKEKFVREKKFYITPFDKFFDLKSLGYTECIDGSSIKDFEYDLVITRKGKISDDSIYILLDEKGNNNCSMPGNHYRTIIVPINEESIMLRNLRYNGQLNAPGIKYFNFNPKVEKKEGKPTFTLYADGHYDFSYNTKNDKPQPSAVYKMEFVSEFDNDRDAKEFAVLKCLEENRIVCPCIVCNNLTRNIEEDDECFIGKIGDVSCKKFKLYKFIRTRISSKYKDAKVKVTSLTPAKDEGTLKFI
;
A
#
# COMPACT_ATOMS: atom_id res chain seq x y z
N MET A 1 6.58 -17.87 -18.16
CA MET A 1 7.83 -18.52 -18.57
C MET A 1 8.75 -18.43 -17.38
N ASP A 2 9.09 -19.57 -16.81
CA ASP A 2 10.04 -19.61 -15.69
C ASP A 2 11.40 -19.11 -16.20
N ALA A 3 12.01 -18.20 -15.45
CA ALA A 3 13.31 -17.67 -15.81
C ALA A 3 14.36 -18.78 -15.70
N TYR A 4 15.14 -19.00 -16.76
CA TYR A 4 16.25 -19.94 -16.72
C TYR A 4 17.38 -19.42 -15.83
N LEU A 5 18.05 -20.33 -15.11
CA LEU A 5 19.25 -20.00 -14.34
C LEU A 5 20.45 -19.80 -15.27
N THR A 6 20.82 -18.55 -15.55
CA THR A 6 21.94 -18.21 -16.45
C THR A 6 23.26 -17.93 -15.72
N TYR A 7 23.22 -17.72 -14.40
CA TYR A 7 24.39 -17.53 -13.55
C TYR A 7 24.42 -18.57 -12.43
N ALA A 8 25.61 -19.07 -12.11
CA ALA A 8 25.83 -20.05 -11.04
C ALA A 8 27.14 -19.78 -10.31
N VAL A 9 27.32 -20.41 -9.14
CA VAL A 9 28.56 -20.27 -8.36
C VAL A 9 29.64 -21.13 -9.00
N GLY A 10 30.70 -20.50 -9.51
CA GLY A 10 31.85 -21.16 -10.09
C GLY A 10 32.84 -21.67 -9.03
N ALA A 11 33.91 -22.34 -9.47
CA ALA A 11 34.90 -22.96 -8.58
C ALA A 11 35.61 -21.99 -7.61
N LYS A 12 35.65 -20.69 -7.95
CA LYS A 12 36.24 -19.63 -7.12
C LYS A 12 35.25 -19.03 -6.11
N GLY A 13 34.00 -19.49 -6.08
CA GLY A 13 32.95 -19.00 -5.19
C GLY A 13 32.18 -17.79 -5.71
N HIS A 14 32.52 -17.26 -6.88
CA HIS A 14 31.85 -16.12 -7.53
C HIS A 14 30.82 -16.57 -8.56
N LEU A 15 29.86 -15.70 -8.86
CA LEU A 15 28.92 -15.93 -9.96
C LEU A 15 29.65 -15.90 -11.32
N VAL A 16 29.35 -16.90 -12.14
CA VAL A 16 29.82 -17.00 -13.52
C VAL A 16 28.65 -17.20 -14.46
N HIS A 17 28.70 -16.59 -15.64
CA HIS A 17 27.68 -16.78 -16.66
C HIS A 17 27.83 -18.17 -17.30
N VAL A 18 26.72 -18.74 -17.76
CA VAL A 18 26.71 -20.05 -18.41
C VAL A 18 27.58 -20.11 -19.67
N ASP A 19 27.78 -18.99 -20.36
CA ASP A 19 28.62 -18.94 -21.57
C ASP A 19 30.13 -18.85 -21.28
N ASP A 20 30.51 -18.52 -20.05
CA ASP A 20 31.91 -18.35 -19.65
C ASP A 20 32.52 -19.65 -19.10
N VAL A 21 31.78 -20.74 -19.11
CA VAL A 21 32.18 -22.03 -18.54
C VAL A 21 32.15 -23.17 -19.56
N PRO A 22 32.96 -24.24 -19.37
CA PRO A 22 32.88 -25.43 -20.20
C PRO A 22 31.48 -26.03 -20.22
N ASN A 23 31.04 -26.49 -21.39
CA ASN A 23 29.75 -27.17 -21.55
C ASN A 23 29.69 -28.46 -20.70
N GLY A 24 28.49 -28.79 -20.20
CA GLY A 24 28.23 -30.02 -19.45
C GLY A 24 28.62 -29.95 -17.98
N GLU A 25 28.86 -31.11 -17.38
CA GLU A 25 29.31 -31.23 -15.98
C GLU A 25 30.74 -30.70 -15.77
N ALA A 26 31.51 -30.53 -16.85
CA ALA A 26 32.84 -29.94 -16.82
C ALA A 26 32.84 -28.46 -16.40
N CYS A 27 31.68 -27.79 -16.34
CA CYS A 27 31.58 -26.42 -15.84
C CYS A 27 32.06 -26.28 -14.39
N GLY A 28 31.93 -27.34 -13.58
CA GLY A 28 32.30 -27.31 -12.16
C GLY A 28 31.46 -26.36 -11.30
N CYS A 29 30.31 -25.89 -11.81
CA CYS A 29 29.46 -24.93 -11.12
C CYS A 29 28.51 -25.60 -10.13
N THR A 30 28.11 -24.84 -9.11
CA THR A 30 27.12 -25.26 -8.11
C THR A 30 25.94 -24.30 -8.03
N CYS A 31 24.78 -24.83 -7.65
CA CYS A 31 23.55 -24.06 -7.48
C CYS A 31 23.70 -23.04 -6.33
N PRO A 32 23.36 -21.75 -6.56
CA PRO A 32 23.34 -20.72 -5.52
C PRO A 32 22.49 -21.08 -4.29
N GLU A 33 21.41 -21.83 -4.49
CA GLU A 33 20.45 -22.18 -3.44
C GLU A 33 20.81 -23.50 -2.74
N CYS A 34 20.77 -24.61 -3.47
CA CYS A 34 20.91 -25.94 -2.88
C CYS A 34 22.35 -26.47 -2.86
N ARG A 35 23.31 -25.70 -3.39
CA ARG A 35 24.75 -26.05 -3.48
C ARG A 35 25.07 -27.33 -4.26
N SER A 36 24.08 -27.92 -4.93
CA SER A 36 24.27 -29.13 -5.73
C SER A 36 24.96 -28.82 -7.06
N LYS A 37 25.62 -29.82 -7.64
CA LYS A 37 26.34 -29.68 -8.93
C LYS A 37 25.37 -29.37 -10.08
N LEU A 38 25.84 -28.54 -11.00
CA LEU A 38 25.10 -28.13 -12.19
C LEU A 38 25.76 -28.63 -13.48
N ILE A 39 24.97 -28.62 -14.55
CA ILE A 39 25.34 -28.92 -15.93
C ILE A 39 25.13 -27.64 -16.74
N ALA A 40 26.17 -27.13 -17.39
CA ALA A 40 26.05 -25.99 -18.30
C ALA A 40 25.49 -26.44 -19.66
N LYS A 41 24.32 -25.93 -20.05
CA LYS A 41 23.67 -26.18 -21.34
C LYS A 41 23.83 -24.97 -22.26
N ASN A 42 25.06 -24.69 -22.67
CA ASN A 42 25.47 -23.52 -23.49
C ASN A 42 25.87 -23.87 -24.94
N LYS A 43 25.46 -25.04 -25.45
CA LYS A 43 25.69 -25.45 -26.85
C LYS A 43 24.39 -25.78 -27.60
N GLY A 44 23.24 -25.61 -26.95
CA GLY A 44 21.94 -25.87 -27.56
C GLY A 44 21.54 -24.72 -28.47
N GLN A 45 21.00 -25.01 -29.65
CA GLN A 45 20.57 -23.98 -30.60
C GLN A 45 19.10 -23.56 -30.45
N HIS A 46 18.29 -24.31 -29.71
CA HIS A 46 16.85 -24.10 -29.61
C HIS A 46 16.39 -23.50 -28.27
N ASN A 47 17.14 -23.71 -27.19
CA ASN A 47 16.80 -23.22 -25.86
C ASN A 47 17.81 -22.16 -25.43
N GLN A 48 17.37 -21.19 -24.62
CA GLN A 48 18.28 -20.25 -23.97
C GLN A 48 19.35 -21.01 -23.20
N HIS A 49 20.60 -20.55 -23.25
CA HIS A 49 21.68 -21.15 -22.49
C HIS A 49 21.39 -21.04 -20.99
N HIS A 50 21.54 -22.15 -20.26
CA HIS A 50 21.20 -22.20 -18.84
C HIS A 50 21.97 -23.30 -18.11
N PHE A 51 21.97 -23.20 -16.79
CA PHE A 51 22.39 -24.27 -15.91
C PHE A 51 21.21 -25.17 -15.53
N ALA A 52 21.45 -26.47 -15.46
CA ALA A 52 20.49 -27.46 -14.99
C ALA A 52 21.11 -28.34 -13.89
N HIS A 53 20.32 -28.85 -12.95
CA HIS A 53 20.86 -29.77 -11.93
C HIS A 53 21.25 -31.11 -12.52
N VAL A 54 22.35 -31.67 -12.02
CA VAL A 54 22.70 -33.08 -12.27
C VAL A 54 21.57 -33.95 -11.71
N GLY A 55 20.89 -34.70 -12.58
CA GLY A 55 19.72 -35.53 -12.22
C GLY A 55 18.35 -34.89 -12.45
N GLY A 56 18.28 -33.65 -12.96
CA GLY A 56 17.04 -33.04 -13.46
C GLY A 56 16.05 -32.53 -12.40
N SER A 57 16.50 -32.32 -11.16
CA SER A 57 15.67 -31.65 -10.15
C SER A 57 15.59 -30.14 -10.40
N ASP A 58 14.37 -29.59 -10.40
CA ASP A 58 14.18 -28.15 -10.47
C ASP A 58 14.28 -27.55 -9.05
N CYS A 59 15.16 -26.57 -8.89
CA CYS A 59 15.33 -25.85 -7.64
C CYS A 59 14.60 -24.50 -7.74
N VAL A 60 13.43 -24.43 -7.13
CA VAL A 60 12.50 -23.28 -7.23
C VAL A 60 13.15 -21.95 -6.81
N GLY A 61 14.08 -21.97 -5.85
CA GLY A 61 14.76 -20.76 -5.34
C GLY A 61 16.08 -20.39 -6.05
N ALA A 62 16.53 -21.14 -7.06
CA ALA A 62 17.88 -20.96 -7.60
C ALA A 62 18.10 -19.59 -8.26
N VAL A 63 17.10 -19.08 -8.99
CA VAL A 63 17.17 -17.78 -9.66
C VAL A 63 17.15 -16.63 -8.65
N GLU A 64 16.28 -16.72 -7.64
CA GLU A 64 16.22 -15.74 -6.56
C GLU A 64 17.55 -15.66 -5.80
N SER A 65 18.12 -16.81 -5.44
CA SER A 65 19.42 -16.86 -4.76
C SER A 65 20.57 -16.37 -5.64
N ALA A 66 20.50 -16.58 -6.96
CA ALA A 66 21.44 -15.97 -7.90
C ALA A 66 21.33 -14.43 -7.92
N LEU A 67 20.11 -13.87 -7.94
CA LEU A 67 19.88 -12.43 -7.88
C LEU A 67 20.44 -11.81 -6.60
N HIS A 68 20.21 -12.47 -5.46
CA HIS A 68 20.73 -12.04 -4.16
C HIS A 68 22.25 -12.03 -4.10
N LEU A 69 22.90 -13.11 -4.55
CA LEU A 69 24.36 -13.16 -4.62
C LEU A 69 24.92 -12.08 -5.55
N MET A 70 24.30 -11.88 -6.72
CA MET A 70 24.69 -10.85 -7.68
C MET A 70 24.60 -9.45 -7.08
N ALA A 71 23.50 -9.13 -6.42
CA ALA A 71 23.31 -7.84 -5.78
C ALA A 71 24.35 -7.59 -4.67
N LYS A 72 24.67 -8.62 -3.87
CA LYS A 72 25.71 -8.59 -2.83
C LYS A 72 27.10 -8.35 -3.41
N GLU A 73 27.48 -9.07 -4.47
CA GLU A 73 28.78 -8.92 -5.13
C GLU A 73 28.92 -7.51 -5.73
N ILE A 74 27.93 -7.04 -6.49
CA ILE A 74 27.93 -5.71 -7.10
C ILE A 74 28.03 -4.62 -6.03
N LEU A 75 27.29 -4.73 -4.93
CA LEU A 75 27.35 -3.74 -3.86
C LEU A 75 28.70 -3.76 -3.14
N SER A 76 29.26 -4.96 -2.91
CA SER A 76 30.57 -5.14 -2.28
C SER A 76 31.70 -4.50 -3.10
N GLU A 77 31.67 -4.69 -4.43
CA GLU A 77 32.65 -4.17 -5.36
C GLU A 77 32.46 -2.67 -5.65
N GLY A 78 31.24 -2.27 -6.00
CA GLY A 78 30.90 -0.90 -6.39
C GLY A 78 30.83 0.07 -5.21
N LYS A 79 30.57 -0.43 -4.00
CA LYS A 79 30.47 0.34 -2.74
C LYS A 79 29.56 1.56 -2.84
N LYS A 80 28.55 1.48 -3.71
CA LYS A 80 27.68 2.59 -4.05
C LYS A 80 26.25 2.09 -4.11
N ILE A 81 25.34 2.87 -3.54
CA ILE A 81 23.92 2.55 -3.57
C ILE A 81 23.07 3.82 -3.61
N MET A 82 21.97 3.77 -4.34
CA MET A 82 20.95 4.80 -4.32
C MET A 82 19.99 4.56 -3.15
N LEU A 83 19.86 5.54 -2.26
CA LEU A 83 18.98 5.44 -1.09
C LEU A 83 17.50 5.69 -1.45
N PRO A 84 16.57 5.21 -0.62
CA PRO A 84 15.15 5.57 -0.76
C PRO A 84 14.95 7.08 -0.65
N ARG A 85 14.11 7.64 -1.53
CA ARG A 85 13.83 9.10 -1.57
C ARG A 85 13.12 9.62 -0.31
N TYR A 86 12.40 8.77 0.40
CA TYR A 86 11.77 9.09 1.68
C TYR A 86 12.61 8.50 2.80
N PRO A 87 12.85 9.16 3.95
CA PRO A 87 12.32 10.47 4.34
C PRO A 87 13.14 11.69 3.84
N LEU A 88 14.29 11.47 3.21
CA LEU A 88 15.27 12.53 2.86
C LEU A 88 14.87 13.49 1.71
N GLN A 89 13.71 13.30 1.08
CA GLN A 89 13.14 14.08 -0.04
C GLN A 89 13.99 14.15 -1.34
N VAL A 90 15.17 13.53 -1.36
CA VAL A 90 16.04 13.29 -2.53
C VAL A 90 16.56 11.84 -2.42
N GLY A 91 16.65 11.13 -3.54
CA GLY A 91 17.38 9.87 -3.59
C GLY A 91 18.85 10.21 -3.46
N GLY A 92 19.43 10.00 -2.27
CA GLY A 92 20.84 10.26 -2.05
C GLY A 92 21.66 9.07 -2.53
N VAL A 93 22.74 9.32 -3.28
CA VAL A 93 23.76 8.29 -3.49
C VAL A 93 24.56 8.17 -2.20
N ARG A 94 24.63 6.97 -1.64
CA ARG A 94 25.54 6.63 -0.55
C ARG A 94 26.75 5.94 -1.13
N LEU A 95 27.94 6.44 -0.78
CA LEU A 95 29.23 5.84 -1.09
C LEU A 95 29.82 5.27 0.20
N PHE A 96 30.26 4.01 0.15
CA PHE A 96 30.84 3.29 1.28
C PHE A 96 32.36 3.22 1.14
N GLN A 97 33.06 3.23 2.28
CA GLN A 97 34.49 2.94 2.34
C GLN A 97 34.72 1.42 2.28
N SER A 98 33.88 0.66 2.99
CA SER A 98 33.86 -0.80 2.98
C SER A 98 32.42 -1.31 3.00
N VAL A 99 32.23 -2.52 2.48
CA VAL A 99 30.97 -3.25 2.54
C VAL A 99 31.28 -4.65 3.01
N ASP A 100 30.66 -5.05 4.12
CA ASP A 100 30.75 -6.40 4.64
C ASP A 100 29.51 -7.20 4.24
N VAL A 101 29.69 -8.29 3.51
CA VAL A 101 28.60 -9.15 3.02
C VAL A 101 28.30 -10.24 4.04
N GLU A 102 27.01 -10.45 4.34
CA GLU A 102 26.52 -11.49 5.25
C GLU A 102 27.26 -11.58 6.61
N SER A 103 27.56 -10.42 7.20
CA SER A 103 28.23 -10.36 8.51
C SER A 103 27.27 -10.74 9.63
N TYR A 104 27.67 -11.68 10.49
CA TYR A 104 26.83 -12.10 11.61
C TYR A 104 26.93 -11.12 12.79
N TYR A 105 25.81 -10.48 13.13
CA TYR A 105 25.71 -9.54 14.23
C TYR A 105 25.21 -10.25 15.50
N LYS A 106 26.16 -10.65 16.35
CA LYS A 106 25.93 -11.52 17.53
C LYS A 106 24.85 -11.00 18.47
N GLU A 107 24.83 -9.69 18.74
CA GLU A 107 23.93 -9.06 19.71
C GLU A 107 22.45 -9.19 19.35
N LEU A 108 22.13 -9.19 18.05
CA LEU A 108 20.75 -9.31 17.56
C LEU A 108 20.46 -10.70 16.98
N SER A 109 21.48 -11.56 16.89
CA SER A 109 21.43 -12.82 16.15
C SER A 109 20.89 -12.64 14.73
N LEU A 110 21.30 -11.54 14.07
CA LEU A 110 20.88 -11.19 12.72
C LEU A 110 22.06 -11.23 11.76
N ARG A 111 21.75 -11.55 10.51
CA ARG A 111 22.69 -11.53 9.39
C ARG A 111 22.10 -10.63 8.30
N PRO A 112 22.49 -9.35 8.23
CA PRO A 112 22.14 -8.51 7.09
C PRO A 112 22.81 -9.00 5.82
N ASP A 113 22.17 -8.79 4.68
CA ASP A 113 22.76 -9.14 3.39
C ASP A 113 24.06 -8.37 3.15
N CYS A 114 24.05 -7.06 3.43
CA CYS A 114 25.24 -6.20 3.35
C CYS A 114 25.24 -5.15 4.47
N VAL A 115 26.44 -4.79 4.93
CA VAL A 115 26.66 -3.66 5.84
C VAL A 115 27.69 -2.73 5.22
N GLY A 116 27.24 -1.56 4.78
CA GLY A 116 28.12 -0.51 4.28
C GLY A 116 28.58 0.41 5.39
N ASP A 117 29.88 0.71 5.45
CA ASP A 117 30.46 1.67 6.38
C ASP A 117 30.85 2.97 5.65
N THR A 118 30.44 4.11 6.20
CA THR A 118 30.87 5.44 5.76
C THR A 118 31.44 6.20 6.95
N ALA A 119 32.77 6.18 7.12
CA ALA A 119 33.45 6.87 8.21
C ALA A 119 32.89 6.52 9.61
N GLY A 120 32.63 5.23 9.84
CA GLY A 120 32.06 4.70 11.08
C GLY A 120 30.52 4.75 11.15
N GLN A 121 29.85 5.34 10.16
CA GLN A 121 28.40 5.27 10.04
C GLN A 121 28.00 4.02 9.24
N LYS A 122 27.43 3.05 9.95
CA LYS A 122 26.95 1.80 9.36
C LYS A 122 25.53 1.94 8.82
N LEU A 123 25.33 1.45 7.59
CA LEU A 123 24.05 1.28 6.94
C LEU A 123 23.86 -0.19 6.56
N TRP A 124 22.79 -0.80 7.05
CA TRP A 124 22.40 -2.15 6.66
C TRP A 124 21.59 -2.10 5.37
N VAL A 125 21.83 -3.08 4.50
CA VAL A 125 21.09 -3.27 3.26
C VAL A 125 20.57 -4.70 3.25
N GLU A 126 19.26 -4.84 3.05
CA GLU A 126 18.54 -6.10 2.92
C GLU A 126 17.94 -6.18 1.53
N PHE A 127 18.11 -7.31 0.86
CA PHE A 127 17.44 -7.59 -0.41
C PHE A 127 16.19 -8.41 -0.12
N LYS A 128 15.04 -7.99 -0.66
CA LYS A 128 13.76 -8.63 -0.34
C LYS A 128 13.64 -10.00 -1.01
N ARG A 129 13.25 -11.01 -0.25
CA ARG A 129 12.88 -12.34 -0.76
C ARG A 129 11.39 -12.43 -1.13
N SER A 130 11.04 -13.30 -2.06
CA SER A 130 9.68 -13.48 -2.56
C SER A 130 8.76 -14.26 -1.59
N HIS A 131 9.32 -15.14 -0.75
CA HIS A 131 8.53 -16.10 0.03
C HIS A 131 8.87 -16.23 1.53
N GLU A 132 9.64 -15.30 2.12
CA GLU A 132 9.87 -15.30 3.56
C GLU A 132 8.93 -14.32 4.30
N VAL A 133 8.32 -14.80 5.38
CA VAL A 133 7.53 -13.99 6.31
C VAL A 133 8.51 -13.19 7.17
N ASP A 134 8.90 -12.01 6.68
CA ASP A 134 10.00 -11.18 7.19
C ASP A 134 9.65 -10.30 8.41
N THR A 135 8.55 -10.61 9.12
CA THR A 135 7.99 -9.71 10.13
C THR A 135 8.85 -9.60 11.39
N ASP A 136 9.64 -10.61 11.72
CA ASP A 136 10.45 -10.66 12.95
C ASP A 136 11.79 -9.93 12.83
N LYS A 137 12.40 -9.89 11.64
CA LYS A 137 13.71 -9.26 11.39
C LYS A 137 13.59 -7.74 11.42
N ALA A 138 12.62 -7.19 10.68
CA ALA A 138 12.35 -5.76 10.63
C ALA A 138 12.03 -5.16 12.02
N ALA A 139 11.31 -5.89 12.87
CA ALA A 139 11.00 -5.46 14.24
C ALA A 139 12.25 -5.37 15.14
N LYS A 140 13.17 -6.34 15.03
CA LYS A 140 14.46 -6.31 15.75
C LYS A 140 15.35 -5.16 15.29
N ILE A 141 15.45 -4.93 13.98
CA ILE A 141 16.22 -3.82 13.39
C ILE A 141 15.70 -2.47 13.90
N LYS A 142 14.37 -2.28 13.89
CA LYS A 142 13.72 -1.06 14.42
C LYS A 142 13.96 -0.86 15.90
N SER A 143 13.80 -1.92 16.72
CA SER A 143 14.02 -1.86 18.17
C SER A 143 15.48 -1.52 18.52
N ALA A 144 16.44 -2.03 17.75
CA ALA A 144 17.86 -1.77 17.91
C ALA A 144 18.32 -0.42 17.31
N LYS A 145 17.41 0.34 16.68
CA LYS A 145 17.69 1.62 16.01
C LYS A 145 18.83 1.54 14.98
N ILE A 146 18.89 0.42 14.27
CA ILE A 146 19.90 0.20 13.24
C ILE A 146 19.40 0.79 11.92
N GLU A 147 20.19 1.69 11.34
CA GLU A 147 19.85 2.30 10.06
C GLU A 147 19.91 1.25 8.95
N CYS A 148 18.77 1.02 8.28
CA CYS A 148 18.60 -0.11 7.38
C CYS A 148 17.65 0.19 6.22
N VAL A 149 18.07 -0.18 5.01
CA VAL A 149 17.28 -0.10 3.77
C VAL A 149 16.96 -1.51 3.28
N GLU A 150 15.71 -1.70 2.87
CA GLU A 150 15.26 -2.88 2.14
C GLU A 150 15.11 -2.51 0.65
N ILE A 151 15.59 -3.39 -0.24
CA ILE A 151 15.54 -3.22 -1.69
C ILE A 151 14.89 -4.46 -2.32
N ASP A 152 13.80 -4.24 -3.05
CA ASP A 152 13.09 -5.30 -3.76
C ASP A 152 13.70 -5.50 -5.16
N ILE A 153 14.48 -6.57 -5.28
CA ILE A 153 15.18 -6.98 -6.51
C ILE A 153 14.42 -8.06 -7.30
N ASN A 154 13.23 -8.49 -6.85
CA ASN A 154 12.52 -9.64 -7.43
C ASN A 154 12.08 -9.41 -8.89
N LYS A 155 11.96 -8.14 -9.31
CA LYS A 155 11.64 -7.76 -10.69
C LYS A 155 12.88 -7.45 -11.54
N CYS A 156 14.08 -7.50 -10.95
CA CYS A 156 15.32 -7.24 -11.67
C CYS A 156 15.70 -8.48 -12.50
N PRO A 157 16.07 -8.32 -13.78
CA PRO A 157 16.60 -9.43 -14.56
C PRO A 157 17.94 -9.90 -13.98
N LEU A 158 18.24 -11.21 -14.13
CA LEU A 158 19.52 -11.80 -13.73
C LEU A 158 20.63 -11.39 -14.71
N ASP A 159 21.02 -10.12 -14.62
CA ASP A 159 21.97 -9.42 -15.48
C ASP A 159 22.80 -8.44 -14.63
N PRO A 160 24.14 -8.57 -14.58
CA PRO A 160 24.98 -7.73 -13.73
C PRO A 160 24.92 -6.23 -14.03
N LEU A 161 24.79 -5.85 -15.31
CA LEU A 161 24.76 -4.44 -15.70
C LEU A 161 23.45 -3.80 -15.25
N LYS A 162 22.32 -4.47 -15.50
CA LYS A 162 21.00 -3.99 -15.09
C LYS A 162 20.84 -3.98 -13.57
N MET A 163 21.37 -4.98 -12.87
CA MET A 163 21.38 -4.99 -11.41
C MET A 163 22.21 -3.82 -10.86
N LYS A 164 23.39 -3.56 -11.44
CA LYS A 164 24.24 -2.43 -11.03
C LYS A 164 23.55 -1.08 -11.25
N GLU A 165 23.00 -0.84 -12.44
CA GLU A 165 22.22 0.36 -12.74
C GLU A 165 21.05 0.52 -11.75
N PHE A 166 20.33 -0.56 -11.47
CA PHE A 166 19.23 -0.55 -10.52
C PHE A 166 19.67 -0.21 -9.08
N LEU A 167 20.79 -0.75 -8.62
CA LEU A 167 21.31 -0.47 -7.27
C LEU A 167 21.86 0.95 -7.16
N GLU A 168 22.54 1.45 -8.19
CA GLU A 168 23.28 2.72 -8.13
C GLU A 168 22.51 3.95 -8.61
N GLU A 169 21.49 3.79 -9.47
CA GLU A 169 20.86 4.91 -10.18
C GLU A 169 19.34 4.97 -10.01
N SER A 170 18.68 3.82 -9.82
CA SER A 170 17.25 3.81 -9.53
C SER A 170 16.98 4.14 -8.06
N SER A 171 15.90 4.84 -7.77
CA SER A 171 15.40 5.02 -6.39
C SER A 171 14.08 4.29 -6.15
N GLU A 172 13.64 3.46 -7.09
CA GLU A 172 12.40 2.71 -7.03
C GLU A 172 12.59 1.39 -6.24
N ASN A 173 11.49 0.78 -5.82
CA ASN A 173 11.45 -0.53 -5.16
C ASN A 173 12.41 -0.65 -3.95
N ARG A 174 12.49 0.41 -3.15
CA ARG A 174 13.32 0.45 -1.94
C ARG A 174 12.66 1.27 -0.84
N GLN A 175 12.87 0.89 0.41
CA GLN A 175 12.27 1.51 1.58
C GLN A 175 13.19 1.44 2.79
N TRP A 176 13.04 2.36 3.74
CA TRP A 176 13.74 2.26 5.03
C TRP A 176 13.00 1.29 5.95
N ILE A 177 13.72 0.33 6.51
CA ILE A 177 13.25 -0.41 7.68
C ILE A 177 13.34 0.49 8.92
N TYR A 178 14.46 1.20 9.07
CA TYR A 178 14.65 2.23 10.10
C TYR A 178 15.64 3.29 9.62
N PHE A 179 15.35 4.56 9.95
CA PHE A 179 16.17 5.72 9.59
C PHE A 179 16.43 6.57 10.84
N LYS A 180 17.71 6.83 11.16
CA LYS A 180 18.09 7.51 12.41
C LYS A 180 17.53 8.93 12.53
N GLY A 181 17.34 9.63 11.41
CA GLY A 181 16.74 10.98 11.41
C GLY A 181 15.24 11.04 11.68
N GLN A 182 14.56 9.91 11.96
CA GLN A 182 13.15 9.92 12.39
C GLN A 182 12.93 10.57 13.77
N GLU A 183 13.96 10.66 14.62
CA GLU A 183 13.83 11.22 15.98
C GLU A 183 13.89 12.75 15.98
N SER A 184 14.68 13.37 15.09
CA SER A 184 14.72 14.82 14.86
C SER A 184 13.40 15.35 14.30
N LEU A 185 12.68 14.53 13.52
CA LEU A 185 11.35 14.83 13.00
C LEU A 185 10.26 14.69 14.09
N LYS A 186 10.48 13.87 15.13
CA LYS A 186 9.54 13.74 16.26
C LYS A 186 9.72 14.84 17.31
N SER A 187 10.93 15.36 17.51
CA SER A 187 11.20 16.40 18.51
C SER A 187 10.56 17.76 18.20
N GLU A 188 10.29 18.07 16.93
CA GLU A 188 9.49 19.25 16.55
C GLU A 188 7.98 19.06 16.75
N HIS A 189 7.51 17.80 16.80
CA HIS A 189 6.09 17.47 17.05
C HIS A 189 5.73 17.35 18.55
N THR A 190 6.70 17.27 19.47
CA THR A 190 6.45 17.14 20.92
C THR A 190 6.32 18.45 21.69
N SER A 191 6.45 19.61 21.05
CA SER A 191 6.37 20.93 21.73
C SER A 191 4.94 21.48 21.88
N TYR A 192 3.91 20.80 21.36
CA TYR A 192 2.52 21.30 21.34
C TYR A 192 1.51 20.40 22.05
N SER A 193 1.90 19.68 23.10
CA SER A 193 0.98 18.85 23.90
C SER A 193 0.79 19.31 25.35
N HIS A 194 0.87 20.61 25.61
CA HIS A 194 0.43 21.17 26.90
C HIS A 194 -0.51 22.36 26.69
N ILE A 195 -1.77 22.07 26.36
CA ILE A 195 -2.90 22.90 26.83
C ILE A 195 -3.99 21.95 27.36
N SER A 196 -4.45 22.32 28.54
CA SER A 196 -5.40 21.64 29.43
C SER A 196 -6.67 21.13 28.75
N LYS A 197 -7.11 19.95 29.21
CA LYS A 197 -8.51 19.53 29.16
C LYS A 197 -9.34 20.60 29.87
N ASP A 198 -10.28 21.19 29.15
CA ASP A 198 -11.50 21.86 29.64
C ASP A 198 -11.85 22.98 28.65
N TYR A 199 -12.47 22.63 27.52
CA TYR A 199 -13.34 23.58 26.83
C TYR A 199 -14.31 22.82 25.92
N SER A 200 -15.56 22.74 26.38
CA SER A 200 -16.70 22.19 25.65
C SER A 200 -17.06 23.08 24.46
N PHE A 201 -17.32 22.47 23.29
CA PHE A 201 -17.94 23.16 22.17
C PHE A 201 -19.45 23.32 22.43
N SER A 202 -19.97 24.53 22.31
CA SER A 202 -21.38 24.78 22.00
C SER A 202 -21.49 25.70 20.78
N THR A 203 -22.09 25.14 19.73
CA THR A 203 -22.98 25.72 18.71
C THR A 203 -22.97 27.24 18.51
N GLY A 204 -22.68 27.69 17.29
CA GLY A 204 -23.06 29.03 16.83
C GLY A 204 -22.30 29.55 15.61
N TYR A 205 -22.51 28.96 14.44
CA TYR A 205 -22.29 29.67 13.19
C TYR A 205 -23.50 30.60 12.97
N LEU A 206 -23.27 31.91 12.89
CA LEU A 206 -23.77 32.81 11.85
C LEU A 206 -23.36 34.27 12.12
N ASN A 207 -22.89 34.92 11.06
CA ASN A 207 -22.98 36.33 10.72
C ASN A 207 -22.20 37.37 11.55
N THR A 208 -21.12 37.91 10.96
CA THR A 208 -21.05 39.31 10.48
C THR A 208 -19.70 39.60 9.78
N PRO A 209 -19.67 40.56 8.84
CA PRO A 209 -18.55 40.84 7.94
C PRO A 209 -17.44 41.64 8.64
N GLU A 210 -16.23 41.60 8.06
CA GLU A 210 -14.98 42.17 8.59
C GLU A 210 -14.40 41.46 9.82
N ARG A 211 -13.59 40.42 9.60
CA ARG A 211 -12.46 40.17 10.50
C ARG A 211 -11.33 39.39 9.84
N ALA A 212 -10.14 39.90 10.13
CA ALA A 212 -8.84 39.46 9.66
C ALA A 212 -8.72 37.93 9.65
N SER A 213 -8.27 37.43 8.50
CA SER A 213 -7.60 36.15 8.38
C SER A 213 -6.59 36.02 9.52
N ASN A 214 -6.59 34.88 10.21
CA ASN A 214 -5.49 34.51 11.09
C ASN A 214 -4.27 34.29 10.20
N VAL A 215 -3.57 35.40 9.95
CA VAL A 215 -2.33 35.52 9.19
C VAL A 215 -1.30 34.63 9.86
N PHE A 216 -0.88 33.57 9.17
CA PHE A 216 0.43 32.98 9.39
C PHE A 216 1.46 34.08 9.09
N LEU A 217 1.91 34.77 10.14
CA LEU A 217 3.00 35.73 10.07
C LEU A 217 4.31 34.95 9.99
N GLY A 218 4.93 34.99 8.81
CA GLY A 218 6.29 34.51 8.56
C GLY A 218 6.37 33.33 7.59
N THR A 219 6.54 33.63 6.30
CA THR A 219 7.24 32.70 5.40
C THR A 219 8.72 32.71 5.78
N PRO A 220 9.41 31.57 5.90
CA PRO A 220 10.87 31.56 5.86
C PRO A 220 11.33 32.32 4.61
N GLU A 221 12.27 33.25 4.75
CA GLU A 221 12.79 34.06 3.62
C GLU A 221 13.43 33.19 2.51
N ASP A 222 13.63 31.89 2.77
CA ASP A 222 14.23 30.89 1.89
C ASP A 222 13.24 29.92 1.21
N SER A 223 11.91 30.11 1.31
CA SER A 223 10.95 29.21 0.65
C SER A 223 11.08 29.24 -0.88
N LYS A 224 11.67 28.19 -1.46
CA LYS A 224 11.80 27.97 -2.91
C LYS A 224 10.53 27.30 -3.45
N TYR A 225 9.85 27.96 -4.37
CA TYR A 225 8.61 27.48 -5.00
C TYR A 225 8.91 26.88 -6.39
N HIS A 226 8.30 25.76 -6.76
CA HIS A 226 8.65 25.05 -8.00
C HIS A 226 7.52 24.93 -9.03
N ILE A 227 6.29 25.29 -8.70
CA ILE A 227 5.11 25.20 -9.57
C ILE A 227 4.71 26.59 -10.07
N VAL A 228 4.85 26.79 -11.37
CA VAL A 228 4.44 28.03 -12.06
C VAL A 228 3.44 27.72 -13.15
N THR A 229 2.86 28.77 -13.71
CA THR A 229 2.18 28.70 -15.00
C THR A 229 2.95 29.45 -16.07
N ASP A 230 2.65 29.16 -17.32
CA ASP A 230 3.05 29.99 -18.46
C ASP A 230 2.44 31.40 -18.38
N GLU A 231 2.82 32.26 -19.34
CA GLU A 231 2.40 33.67 -19.38
C GLU A 231 0.87 33.84 -19.44
N ASN A 232 0.16 32.87 -20.00
CA ASN A 232 -1.30 32.88 -20.16
C ASN A 232 -2.06 32.19 -19.01
N ASN A 233 -1.37 31.64 -18.00
CA ASN A 233 -1.95 30.81 -16.94
C ASN A 233 -2.68 29.54 -17.47
N SER A 234 -2.30 29.08 -18.66
CA SER A 234 -2.93 27.96 -19.38
C SER A 234 -2.24 26.62 -19.10
N LYS A 235 -0.93 26.63 -18.86
CA LYS A 235 -0.11 25.43 -18.68
C LYS A 235 0.58 25.46 -17.33
N VAL A 236 0.43 24.38 -16.56
CA VAL A 236 1.16 24.16 -15.30
C VAL A 236 2.55 23.64 -15.62
N ILE A 237 3.56 24.21 -14.97
CA ILE A 237 4.97 23.90 -15.21
C ILE A 237 5.63 23.62 -13.87
N ASN A 238 6.30 22.46 -13.79
CA ASN A 238 7.13 22.10 -12.64
C ASN A 238 8.60 22.37 -12.94
N LEU A 239 9.12 23.46 -12.38
CA LEU A 239 10.48 23.95 -12.55
C LEU A 239 11.54 22.96 -12.04
N ARG A 240 11.22 22.15 -11.02
CA ARG A 240 12.15 21.17 -10.42
C ARG A 240 12.52 20.02 -11.36
N THR A 241 11.76 19.81 -12.42
CA THR A 241 12.00 18.74 -13.41
C THR A 241 12.10 19.25 -14.83
N LEU A 242 12.05 20.57 -15.00
CA LEU A 242 12.25 21.16 -16.31
C LEU A 242 13.70 20.93 -16.70
N SER A 243 13.95 20.27 -17.82
CA SER A 243 15.30 20.11 -18.31
C SER A 243 15.85 21.48 -18.75
N PHE A 244 17.16 21.70 -18.64
CA PHE A 244 17.79 22.94 -19.10
C PHE A 244 17.49 23.24 -20.58
N LYS A 245 17.27 22.21 -21.41
CA LYS A 245 16.91 22.34 -22.83
C LYS A 245 15.48 22.83 -23.05
N ASP A 246 14.59 22.56 -22.10
CA ASP A 246 13.17 22.94 -22.14
C ASP A 246 12.87 24.24 -21.38
N PHE A 247 13.85 24.76 -20.62
CA PHE A 247 13.76 26.08 -20.01
C PHE A 247 13.95 27.15 -21.07
N ILE A 248 13.00 28.07 -21.18
CA ILE A 248 13.04 29.16 -22.15
C ILE A 248 13.15 30.48 -21.37
N PRO A 249 14.37 31.04 -21.22
CA PRO A 249 14.60 32.25 -20.42
C PRO A 249 13.80 33.48 -20.88
N SER A 250 13.35 33.51 -22.13
CA SER A 250 12.59 34.62 -22.71
C SER A 250 11.09 34.59 -22.37
N ILE A 251 10.57 33.48 -21.83
CA ILE A 251 9.16 33.36 -21.46
C ILE A 251 8.94 33.91 -20.05
N LYS A 252 7.84 34.63 -19.87
CA LYS A 252 7.39 35.07 -18.55
C LYS A 252 6.63 33.94 -17.85
N TYR A 253 7.02 33.65 -16.63
CA TYR A 253 6.34 32.71 -15.75
C TYR A 253 5.45 33.46 -14.75
N ARG A 254 4.35 32.83 -14.34
CA ARG A 254 3.42 33.39 -13.36
C ARG A 254 3.23 32.47 -12.17
N CYS A 255 3.03 33.06 -11.00
CA CYS A 255 2.68 32.32 -9.78
C CYS A 255 1.30 31.68 -9.93
N ILE A 256 1.19 30.39 -9.63
CA ILE A 256 -0.07 29.66 -9.79
C ILE A 256 -1.18 30.16 -8.86
N ALA A 257 -0.83 30.74 -7.71
CA ALA A 257 -1.80 31.31 -6.76
C ALA A 257 -2.19 32.76 -7.11
N CYS A 258 -1.24 33.69 -7.14
CA CYS A 258 -1.56 35.12 -7.31
C CYS A 258 -1.59 35.60 -8.76
N LYS A 259 -1.20 34.76 -9.73
CA LYS A 259 -1.12 35.05 -11.18
C LYS A 259 -0.15 36.19 -11.55
N GLN A 260 0.65 36.67 -10.60
CA GLN A 260 1.67 37.69 -10.85
C GLN A 260 2.89 37.08 -11.54
N GLU A 261 3.60 37.90 -12.32
CA GLU A 261 4.88 37.53 -12.93
C GLU A 261 5.92 37.23 -11.85
N VAL A 262 6.66 36.14 -12.05
CA VAL A 262 7.70 35.67 -11.13
C VAL A 262 9.05 35.61 -11.82
N ILE A 263 10.12 35.66 -11.02
CA ILE A 263 11.49 35.51 -11.46
C ILE A 263 11.92 34.08 -11.16
N VAL A 264 12.32 33.33 -12.19
CA VAL A 264 12.91 32.00 -12.03
C VAL A 264 14.40 32.13 -11.73
N LYS A 265 14.86 31.38 -10.74
CA LYS A 265 16.24 31.29 -10.27
C LYS A 265 16.69 29.83 -10.30
N GLU A 266 17.98 29.62 -10.45
CA GLU A 266 18.63 28.31 -10.36
C GLU A 266 19.34 28.19 -9.00
N ASP A 267 19.31 27.03 -8.38
CA ASP A 267 20.09 26.75 -7.18
C ASP A 267 21.47 26.13 -7.49
N SER A 268 22.30 25.95 -6.46
CA SER A 268 23.65 25.39 -6.60
C SER A 268 23.70 23.97 -7.16
N VAL A 269 22.55 23.29 -7.26
CA VAL A 269 22.40 21.90 -7.75
C VAL A 269 21.77 21.90 -9.15
N GLY A 270 21.46 23.06 -9.72
CA GLY A 270 20.88 23.20 -11.05
C GLY A 270 19.35 23.09 -11.10
N HIS A 271 18.66 23.13 -9.96
CA HIS A 271 17.20 23.13 -9.94
C HIS A 271 16.63 24.54 -10.05
N PHE A 272 15.59 24.68 -10.87
CA PHE A 272 14.87 25.94 -11.01
C PHE A 272 13.77 26.09 -9.94
N TYR A 273 13.67 27.27 -9.35
CA TYR A 273 12.62 27.72 -8.44
C TYR A 273 12.24 29.16 -8.76
N PHE A 274 11.12 29.67 -8.25
CA PHE A 274 10.72 31.06 -8.49
C PHE A 274 10.64 31.90 -7.23
N VAL A 275 10.76 33.21 -7.42
CA VAL A 275 10.49 34.26 -6.41
C VAL A 275 9.60 35.36 -7.01
N HIS A 276 8.82 36.05 -6.19
CA HIS A 276 7.96 37.14 -6.66
C HIS A 276 8.78 38.41 -6.96
N LYS A 277 8.38 39.14 -8.01
CA LYS A 277 8.98 40.41 -8.40
C LYS A 277 8.56 41.52 -7.43
N GLY A 278 9.49 42.04 -6.62
CA GLY A 278 9.30 43.30 -5.86
C GLY A 278 8.71 43.21 -4.45
N GLY A 279 8.92 42.11 -3.71
CA GLY A 279 8.68 42.04 -2.26
C GLY A 279 7.23 42.17 -1.76
N LYS A 280 6.26 42.45 -2.64
CA LYS A 280 4.82 42.47 -2.33
C LYS A 280 4.22 41.08 -2.56
N ASN A 281 4.62 40.10 -1.74
CA ASN A 281 4.00 38.77 -1.72
C ASN A 281 2.51 38.90 -1.37
N LYS A 282 1.61 38.81 -2.36
CA LYS A 282 0.17 38.82 -2.14
C LYS A 282 -0.44 37.44 -1.90
N CYS A 283 0.29 36.34 -2.13
CA CYS A 283 -0.17 34.98 -1.84
C CYS A 283 0.63 34.34 -0.71
N SER A 284 -0.06 33.73 0.24
CA SER A 284 0.57 32.91 1.27
C SER A 284 1.04 31.57 0.69
N TYR A 285 2.04 30.96 1.33
CA TYR A 285 2.52 29.62 0.98
C TYR A 285 1.40 28.56 0.99
N SER A 286 0.46 28.67 1.93
CA SER A 286 -0.74 27.83 2.02
C SER A 286 -1.60 27.89 0.76
N ILE A 287 -1.92 29.12 0.29
CA ILE A 287 -2.71 29.33 -0.93
C ILE A 287 -1.95 28.79 -2.14
N TYR A 288 -0.64 29.00 -2.20
CA TYR A 288 0.22 28.42 -3.24
C TYR A 288 0.10 26.91 -3.30
N LEU A 289 0.24 26.21 -2.16
CA LEU A 289 0.17 24.75 -2.11
C LEU A 289 -1.19 24.22 -2.55
N LYS A 290 -2.29 24.83 -2.10
CA LYS A 290 -3.64 24.46 -2.53
C LYS A 290 -3.82 24.61 -4.03
N GLU A 291 -3.50 25.78 -4.58
CA GLU A 291 -3.69 26.05 -6.01
C GLU A 291 -2.77 25.17 -6.89
N ALA A 292 -1.53 24.94 -6.44
CA ALA A 292 -0.60 24.01 -7.10
C ALA A 292 -1.14 22.58 -7.11
N ALA A 293 -1.61 22.07 -5.97
CA ALA A 293 -2.18 20.73 -5.84
C ALA A 293 -3.42 20.56 -6.72
N LYS A 294 -4.35 21.52 -6.67
CA LYS A 294 -5.55 21.52 -7.52
C LYS A 294 -5.20 21.42 -9.00
N ALA A 295 -4.28 22.27 -9.45
CA ALA A 295 -3.88 22.33 -10.84
C ALA A 295 -3.20 21.04 -11.30
N LEU A 296 -2.30 20.47 -10.48
CA LEU A 296 -1.62 19.21 -10.78
C LEU A 296 -2.58 18.02 -10.86
N ILE A 297 -3.56 17.92 -9.95
CA ILE A 297 -4.58 16.86 -9.98
C ILE A 297 -5.41 16.97 -11.26
N LYS A 298 -5.92 18.17 -11.57
CA LYS A 298 -6.74 18.42 -12.78
C LYS A 298 -5.96 18.09 -14.05
N GLU A 299 -4.73 18.60 -14.17
CA GLU A 299 -3.89 18.36 -15.35
C GLU A 299 -3.63 16.86 -15.54
N LYS A 300 -3.27 16.14 -14.48
CA LYS A 300 -3.07 14.69 -14.54
C LYS A 300 -4.34 13.95 -14.93
N PHE A 301 -5.47 14.30 -14.33
CA PHE A 301 -6.75 13.66 -14.61
C PHE A 301 -7.19 13.87 -16.07
N VAL A 302 -6.84 14.99 -16.69
CA VAL A 302 -7.13 15.25 -18.12
C VAL A 302 -6.13 14.54 -19.04
N ARG A 303 -4.84 14.59 -18.72
CA ARG A 303 -3.75 14.10 -19.59
C ARG A 303 -3.64 12.58 -19.61
N GLU A 304 -3.90 11.91 -18.49
CA GLU A 304 -3.61 10.48 -18.33
C GLU A 304 -4.81 9.61 -18.71
N LYS A 305 -4.55 8.52 -19.46
CA LYS A 305 -5.60 7.58 -19.92
C LYS A 305 -6.27 6.80 -18.79
N LYS A 306 -5.54 6.59 -17.69
CA LYS A 306 -6.00 5.89 -16.49
C LYS A 306 -5.81 6.82 -15.29
N PHE A 307 -6.63 6.69 -14.26
CA PHE A 307 -6.50 7.46 -13.02
C PHE A 307 -6.75 6.63 -11.76
N TYR A 308 -5.69 6.23 -11.07
CA TYR A 308 -5.64 5.29 -9.97
C TYR A 308 -5.82 5.92 -8.60
N ILE A 309 -6.59 5.22 -7.77
CA ILE A 309 -6.69 5.38 -6.32
C ILE A 309 -6.52 4.04 -5.61
N THR A 310 -6.18 4.04 -4.32
CA THR A 310 -5.93 2.81 -3.53
C THR A 310 -6.62 2.80 -2.15
N PRO A 311 -7.97 2.86 -2.08
CA PRO A 311 -8.71 2.88 -0.81
C PRO A 311 -8.53 1.65 0.10
N PHE A 312 -8.08 0.51 -0.44
CA PHE A 312 -7.94 -0.78 0.26
C PHE A 312 -6.64 -1.52 -0.12
N ASP A 313 -5.56 -0.78 -0.37
CA ASP A 313 -4.32 -1.31 -0.95
C ASP A 313 -4.50 -2.03 -2.31
N LYS A 314 -5.67 -1.85 -2.93
CA LYS A 314 -6.03 -2.32 -4.28
C LYS A 314 -6.16 -1.13 -5.22
N PHE A 315 -5.61 -1.25 -6.42
CA PHE A 315 -5.67 -0.20 -7.43
C PHE A 315 -7.05 -0.14 -8.10
N PHE A 316 -7.66 1.03 -8.11
CA PHE A 316 -8.90 1.32 -8.85
C PHE A 316 -8.65 2.41 -9.87
N ASP A 317 -8.84 2.09 -11.14
CA ASP A 317 -8.79 3.08 -12.23
C ASP A 317 -10.15 3.79 -12.36
N LEU A 318 -10.23 5.02 -11.88
CA LEU A 318 -11.42 5.87 -11.96
C LEU A 318 -11.89 6.09 -13.40
N LYS A 319 -10.99 6.17 -14.39
CA LYS A 319 -11.38 6.36 -15.79
C LYS A 319 -12.10 5.14 -16.33
N SER A 320 -11.59 3.95 -16.04
CA SER A 320 -12.26 2.67 -16.38
C SER A 320 -13.60 2.51 -15.65
N LEU A 321 -13.76 3.12 -14.49
CA LEU A 321 -15.02 3.15 -13.74
C LEU A 321 -15.99 4.25 -14.24
N GLY A 322 -15.66 5.01 -15.28
CA GLY A 322 -16.57 5.99 -15.90
C GLY A 322 -16.56 7.39 -15.28
N TYR A 323 -15.55 7.70 -14.45
CA TYR A 323 -15.30 9.09 -14.02
C TYR A 323 -14.61 9.87 -15.15
N THR A 324 -15.19 10.99 -15.55
CA THR A 324 -14.79 11.71 -16.77
C THR A 324 -14.23 13.09 -16.49
N GLU A 325 -14.64 13.74 -15.39
CA GLU A 325 -14.32 15.14 -15.11
C GLU A 325 -13.78 15.34 -13.69
N CYS A 326 -12.93 16.36 -13.52
CA CYS A 326 -12.42 16.83 -12.23
C CYS A 326 -12.66 18.34 -12.15
N ILE A 327 -13.58 18.75 -11.27
CA ILE A 327 -14.16 20.09 -11.17
C ILE A 327 -13.59 20.79 -9.93
N ASP A 328 -13.45 22.12 -9.98
CA ASP A 328 -13.11 22.91 -8.79
C ASP A 328 -14.26 22.92 -7.79
N GLY A 329 -13.96 22.65 -6.53
CA GLY A 329 -14.96 22.73 -5.47
C GLY A 329 -15.53 24.14 -5.29
N SER A 330 -14.76 25.19 -5.61
CA SER A 330 -15.22 26.59 -5.52
C SER A 330 -16.35 26.93 -6.48
N SER A 331 -16.57 26.12 -7.52
CA SER A 331 -17.67 26.30 -8.48
C SER A 331 -19.02 25.80 -7.95
N ILE A 332 -19.05 25.19 -6.76
CA ILE A 332 -20.24 24.59 -6.14
C ILE A 332 -20.61 25.44 -4.93
N LYS A 333 -21.88 25.84 -4.82
CA LYS A 333 -22.38 26.62 -3.66
C LYS A 333 -22.37 25.74 -2.40
N ASP A 334 -21.99 26.34 -1.26
CA ASP A 334 -21.99 25.72 0.07
C ASP A 334 -21.09 24.47 0.21
N PHE A 335 -19.94 24.50 -0.46
CA PHE A 335 -19.09 23.33 -0.66
C PHE A 335 -17.75 23.42 0.07
N GLU A 336 -17.48 22.47 0.96
CA GLU A 336 -16.29 22.47 1.84
C GLU A 336 -15.06 21.75 1.24
N TYR A 337 -15.16 21.20 0.02
CA TYR A 337 -14.08 20.41 -0.61
C TYR A 337 -13.35 21.19 -1.69
N ASP A 338 -12.09 20.80 -1.97
CA ASP A 338 -11.22 21.49 -2.91
C ASP A 338 -11.46 21.07 -4.37
N LEU A 339 -11.74 19.79 -4.61
CA LEU A 339 -12.06 19.26 -5.95
C LEU A 339 -13.16 18.19 -5.87
N VAL A 340 -13.81 17.96 -7.01
CA VAL A 340 -14.77 16.86 -7.18
C VAL A 340 -14.49 16.12 -8.47
N ILE A 341 -14.36 14.80 -8.39
CA ILE A 341 -14.31 13.91 -9.55
C ILE A 341 -15.71 13.35 -9.79
N THR A 342 -16.22 13.57 -11.00
CA THR A 342 -17.62 13.26 -11.36
C THR A 342 -17.71 12.35 -12.58
N ARG A 343 -18.90 11.77 -12.77
CA ARG A 343 -19.27 11.04 -14.00
C ARG A 343 -20.13 11.96 -14.87
N LYS A 344 -19.71 12.20 -16.11
CA LYS A 344 -20.42 13.07 -17.08
C LYS A 344 -20.69 14.48 -16.55
N GLY A 345 -19.80 15.01 -15.71
CA GLY A 345 -19.89 16.38 -15.19
C GLY A 345 -20.99 16.61 -14.15
N LYS A 346 -21.71 15.57 -13.75
CA LYS A 346 -22.81 15.68 -12.79
C LYS A 346 -22.35 15.27 -11.40
N ILE A 347 -22.59 16.15 -10.43
CA ILE A 347 -22.43 15.83 -9.01
C ILE A 347 -23.60 14.94 -8.60
N SER A 348 -23.28 13.74 -8.13
CA SER A 348 -24.21 12.75 -7.56
C SER A 348 -23.61 12.10 -6.31
N ASP A 349 -24.37 11.22 -5.66
CA ASP A 349 -23.92 10.39 -4.53
C ASP A 349 -22.67 9.54 -4.81
N ASP A 350 -22.38 9.26 -6.09
CA ASP A 350 -21.21 8.50 -6.51
C ASP A 350 -19.98 9.37 -6.80
N SER A 351 -20.08 10.69 -6.64
CA SER A 351 -18.95 11.62 -6.83
C SER A 351 -17.87 11.36 -5.80
N ILE A 352 -16.62 11.64 -6.19
CA ILE A 352 -15.48 11.54 -5.29
C ILE A 352 -15.01 12.94 -4.95
N TYR A 353 -14.94 13.24 -3.67
CA TYR A 353 -14.62 14.54 -3.12
C TYR A 353 -13.18 14.53 -2.65
N ILE A 354 -12.42 15.57 -2.97
CA ILE A 354 -11.00 15.68 -2.59
C ILE A 354 -10.84 16.88 -1.66
N LEU A 355 -10.24 16.63 -0.51
CA LEU A 355 -9.86 17.64 0.47
C LEU A 355 -8.33 17.72 0.54
N LEU A 356 -7.78 18.92 0.42
CA LEU A 356 -6.36 19.20 0.52
C LEU A 356 -6.03 19.64 1.95
N ASP A 357 -5.37 18.75 2.71
CA ASP A 357 -5.05 19.00 4.12
C ASP A 357 -3.72 19.75 4.29
N GLU A 358 -3.81 21.02 4.67
CA GLU A 358 -2.67 21.90 4.95
C GLU A 358 -2.07 21.68 6.34
N LYS A 359 -2.79 21.03 7.27
CA LYS A 359 -2.35 20.86 8.66
C LYS A 359 -1.54 19.59 8.88
N GLY A 360 -1.61 18.65 7.94
CA GLY A 360 -0.92 17.35 8.03
C GLY A 360 -1.37 16.54 9.25
N ASN A 361 -2.59 16.78 9.74
CA ASN A 361 -3.00 16.25 11.03
C ASN A 361 -3.43 14.79 10.87
N ASN A 362 -2.83 13.89 11.64
CA ASN A 362 -3.22 12.48 11.60
C ASN A 362 -4.67 12.24 12.05
N ASN A 363 -5.26 13.21 12.76
CA ASN A 363 -6.63 13.22 13.23
C ASN A 363 -7.54 14.12 12.38
N CYS A 364 -7.56 13.95 11.05
CA CYS A 364 -8.71 14.42 10.27
C CYS A 364 -9.91 13.56 10.69
N SER A 365 -10.83 14.15 11.46
CA SER A 365 -12.13 13.57 11.75
C SER A 365 -12.81 13.19 10.44
N MET A 366 -13.45 12.02 10.39
CA MET A 366 -14.29 11.65 9.25
C MET A 366 -15.27 12.79 8.97
N PRO A 367 -15.38 13.30 7.73
CA PRO A 367 -16.42 14.25 7.40
C PRO A 367 -17.75 13.64 7.83
N GLY A 368 -18.61 14.39 8.53
CA GLY A 368 -19.90 13.88 9.04
C GLY A 368 -20.90 13.48 7.95
N ASN A 369 -20.47 13.44 6.69
CA ASN A 369 -21.27 13.14 5.52
C ASN A 369 -20.91 11.75 4.94
N HIS A 370 -21.84 11.20 4.15
CA HIS A 370 -21.71 9.85 3.57
C HIS A 370 -20.93 9.85 2.24
N TYR A 371 -20.21 10.93 1.90
CA TYR A 371 -19.57 11.10 0.61
C TYR A 371 -18.22 10.37 0.52
N ARG A 372 -17.92 9.79 -0.66
CA ARG A 372 -16.59 9.23 -0.96
C ARG A 372 -15.55 10.34 -0.93
N THR A 373 -14.72 10.35 0.10
CA THR A 373 -13.77 11.45 0.34
C THR A 373 -12.34 10.95 0.29
N ILE A 374 -11.49 11.66 -0.45
CA ILE A 374 -10.03 11.50 -0.47
C ILE A 374 -9.41 12.70 0.23
N ILE A 375 -8.64 12.46 1.29
CA ILE A 375 -7.85 13.51 1.94
C ILE A 375 -6.40 13.40 1.48
N VAL A 376 -5.89 14.48 0.91
CA VAL A 376 -4.53 14.57 0.36
C VAL A 376 -3.73 15.56 1.20
N PRO A 377 -2.72 15.10 1.98
CA PRO A 377 -1.84 15.99 2.70
C PRO A 377 -1.01 16.86 1.75
N ILE A 378 -0.96 18.17 2.03
CA ILE A 378 -0.23 19.18 1.24
C ILE A 378 0.51 20.20 2.12
N ASN A 379 0.72 19.91 3.41
CA ASN A 379 1.35 20.82 4.38
C ASN A 379 2.76 21.30 3.97
N GLU A 380 3.45 20.57 3.08
CA GLU A 380 4.69 21.01 2.45
C GLU A 380 4.66 20.72 0.94
N GLU A 381 5.36 21.53 0.13
CA GLU A 381 5.43 21.33 -1.32
C GLU A 381 6.04 19.97 -1.69
N SER A 382 7.03 19.50 -0.93
CA SER A 382 7.63 18.19 -1.12
C SER A 382 6.64 17.04 -0.86
N ILE A 383 5.78 17.17 0.17
CA ILE A 383 4.71 16.24 0.50
C ILE A 383 3.65 16.24 -0.60
N MET A 384 3.23 17.44 -1.03
CA MET A 384 2.30 17.61 -2.15
C MET A 384 2.84 16.95 -3.43
N LEU A 385 4.09 17.23 -3.81
CA LEU A 385 4.72 16.65 -5.00
C LEU A 385 4.92 15.14 -4.87
N ARG A 386 5.27 14.62 -3.70
CA ARG A 386 5.31 13.17 -3.43
C ARG A 386 3.96 12.53 -3.69
N ASN A 387 2.90 13.11 -3.11
CA ASN A 387 1.56 12.56 -3.17
C ASN A 387 0.99 12.63 -4.59
N LEU A 388 1.26 13.70 -5.33
CA LEU A 388 0.64 13.93 -6.64
C LEU A 388 1.48 13.46 -7.83
N ARG A 389 2.80 13.39 -7.68
CA ARG A 389 3.72 13.20 -8.81
C ARG A 389 4.42 11.86 -8.85
N TYR A 390 5.10 11.47 -7.76
CA TYR A 390 6.10 10.41 -7.80
C TYR A 390 5.55 8.99 -7.55
N ASN A 391 4.37 8.86 -6.92
CA ASN A 391 3.77 7.56 -6.58
C ASN A 391 2.55 7.16 -7.45
N GLY A 392 2.27 7.90 -8.53
CA GLY A 392 1.33 7.44 -9.55
C GLY A 392 -0.15 7.77 -9.33
N GLN A 393 -0.47 9.05 -9.04
CA GLN A 393 -1.80 9.66 -8.90
C GLN A 393 -2.27 9.77 -7.45
N LEU A 394 -3.55 9.58 -7.13
CA LEU A 394 -4.10 9.74 -5.77
C LEU A 394 -4.05 8.41 -5.01
N ASN A 395 -2.87 7.80 -4.95
CA ASN A 395 -2.57 6.46 -4.41
C ASN A 395 -1.27 6.40 -3.58
N ALA A 396 -0.70 7.55 -3.23
CA ALA A 396 0.51 7.61 -2.42
C ALA A 396 0.24 7.23 -0.95
N PRO A 397 1.22 6.61 -0.24
CA PRO A 397 1.14 6.40 1.20
C PRO A 397 0.89 7.73 1.94
N GLY A 398 -0.13 7.75 2.79
CA GLY A 398 -0.56 8.95 3.55
C GLY A 398 -1.81 9.63 3.00
N ILE A 399 -2.26 9.29 1.79
CA ILE A 399 -3.59 9.67 1.30
C ILE A 399 -4.64 8.82 2.04
N LYS A 400 -5.68 9.46 2.55
CA LYS A 400 -6.76 8.78 3.30
C LYS A 400 -8.02 8.72 2.46
N TYR A 401 -8.72 7.60 2.56
CA TYR A 401 -9.96 7.33 1.84
C TYR A 401 -11.09 7.07 2.83
N PHE A 402 -12.23 7.70 2.60
CA PHE A 402 -13.43 7.57 3.43
C PHE A 402 -14.63 7.21 2.56
N ASN A 403 -15.52 6.36 3.07
CA ASN A 403 -16.78 5.96 2.43
C ASN A 403 -16.62 5.28 1.05
N PHE A 404 -15.46 4.68 0.74
CA PHE A 404 -15.23 3.89 -0.48
C PHE A 404 -15.73 2.45 -0.37
N ASN A 405 -16.09 1.98 0.82
CA ASN A 405 -16.69 0.66 0.98
C ASN A 405 -18.02 0.62 0.22
N PRO A 406 -18.37 -0.50 -0.44
CA PRO A 406 -19.73 -0.70 -0.93
C PRO A 406 -20.70 -0.35 0.20
N LYS A 407 -21.71 0.47 -0.07
CA LYS A 407 -22.82 0.66 0.87
C LYS A 407 -23.40 -0.75 1.08
N VAL A 408 -23.02 -1.41 2.17
CA VAL A 408 -23.85 -2.49 2.71
C VAL A 408 -25.16 -1.79 3.00
N GLU A 409 -26.18 -2.08 2.19
CA GLU A 409 -27.54 -1.63 2.49
C GLU A 409 -27.76 -1.86 3.98
N LYS A 410 -28.17 -0.84 4.74
CA LYS A 410 -28.55 -1.05 6.13
C LYS A 410 -29.73 -2.01 6.11
N LYS A 411 -29.45 -3.29 6.30
CA LYS A 411 -30.47 -4.34 6.35
C LYS A 411 -31.27 -4.09 7.62
N GLU A 412 -32.48 -3.54 7.48
CA GLU A 412 -33.38 -3.28 8.60
C GLU A 412 -33.87 -4.61 9.19
N GLY A 413 -33.56 -4.87 10.46
CA GLY A 413 -34.02 -6.07 11.18
C GLY A 413 -32.94 -6.64 12.09
N LYS A 414 -33.32 -7.59 12.96
CA LYS A 414 -32.34 -8.38 13.70
C LYS A 414 -31.80 -9.48 12.77
N PRO A 415 -30.46 -9.62 12.63
CA PRO A 415 -29.91 -10.71 11.85
C PRO A 415 -30.38 -12.04 12.43
N THR A 416 -30.71 -12.97 11.54
CA THR A 416 -31.37 -14.23 11.86
C THR A 416 -30.75 -15.33 11.00
N PHE A 417 -30.27 -16.37 11.66
CA PHE A 417 -29.84 -17.61 11.04
C PHE A 417 -30.96 -18.64 11.14
N THR A 418 -31.33 -19.25 10.02
CA THR A 418 -32.37 -20.29 9.94
C THR A 418 -31.76 -21.54 9.33
N LEU A 419 -31.80 -22.65 10.05
CA LEU A 419 -31.32 -23.96 9.63
C LEU A 419 -32.50 -24.83 9.17
N TYR A 420 -32.28 -25.61 8.12
CA TYR A 420 -33.22 -26.54 7.54
C TYR A 420 -32.80 -28.00 7.80
N ALA A 421 -33.75 -28.93 7.71
CA ALA A 421 -33.54 -30.34 8.06
C ALA A 421 -32.45 -31.04 7.22
N ASP A 422 -32.19 -30.55 6.00
CA ASP A 422 -31.15 -31.02 5.10
C ASP A 422 -29.74 -30.49 5.46
N GLY A 423 -29.63 -29.59 6.45
CA GLY A 423 -28.38 -28.97 6.87
C GLY A 423 -28.03 -27.69 6.14
N HIS A 424 -28.84 -27.24 5.19
CA HIS A 424 -28.71 -25.91 4.61
C HIS A 424 -29.16 -24.85 5.60
N TYR A 425 -28.63 -23.63 5.45
CA TYR A 425 -29.03 -22.51 6.26
C TYR A 425 -29.12 -21.21 5.46
N ASP A 426 -30.04 -20.37 5.88
CA ASP A 426 -30.19 -19.00 5.41
C ASP A 426 -29.80 -18.00 6.49
N PHE A 427 -29.30 -16.85 6.06
CA PHE A 427 -28.99 -15.72 6.93
C PHE A 427 -29.68 -14.47 6.40
N SER A 428 -30.72 -14.03 7.10
CA SER A 428 -31.58 -12.91 6.69
C SER A 428 -31.77 -11.91 7.83
N TYR A 429 -32.37 -10.77 7.51
CA TYR A 429 -32.75 -9.75 8.47
C TYR A 429 -34.26 -9.72 8.49
N ASN A 430 -34.87 -10.18 9.60
CA ASN A 430 -36.34 -10.27 9.68
C ASN A 430 -36.95 -8.88 9.47
N THR A 431 -37.65 -8.71 8.35
CA THR A 431 -38.59 -7.58 8.18
C THR A 431 -39.95 -8.02 8.72
N LYS A 432 -40.83 -7.08 9.09
CA LYS A 432 -42.09 -7.34 9.83
C LYS A 432 -43.10 -8.30 9.14
N ASN A 433 -42.76 -8.92 8.01
CA ASN A 433 -43.65 -9.76 7.19
C ASN A 433 -43.11 -11.16 6.80
N ASP A 434 -42.03 -11.67 7.40
CA ASP A 434 -41.57 -13.02 7.08
C ASP A 434 -42.52 -14.11 7.62
N LYS A 435 -43.24 -14.78 6.71
CA LYS A 435 -44.03 -15.97 7.04
C LYS A 435 -43.10 -17.10 7.49
N PRO A 436 -43.50 -17.94 8.46
CA PRO A 436 -42.70 -19.08 8.90
C PRO A 436 -42.45 -20.04 7.72
N GLN A 437 -41.16 -20.28 7.43
CA GLN A 437 -40.71 -21.23 6.41
C GLN A 437 -41.00 -22.66 6.90
N PRO A 438 -41.75 -23.49 6.15
CA PRO A 438 -42.36 -24.73 6.66
C PRO A 438 -41.37 -25.88 6.96
N SER A 439 -40.08 -25.73 6.69
CA SER A 439 -39.03 -26.76 6.87
C SER A 439 -37.90 -26.35 7.83
N ALA A 440 -38.03 -25.22 8.52
CA ALA A 440 -37.01 -24.75 9.45
C ALA A 440 -36.96 -25.62 10.72
N VAL A 441 -35.78 -26.10 11.09
CA VAL A 441 -35.55 -26.94 12.28
C VAL A 441 -34.92 -26.17 13.44
N TYR A 442 -34.18 -25.11 13.13
CA TYR A 442 -33.49 -24.30 14.12
C TYR A 442 -33.38 -22.85 13.68
N LYS A 443 -33.64 -21.92 14.59
CA LYS A 443 -33.55 -20.47 14.34
C LYS A 443 -32.69 -19.81 15.43
N MET A 444 -31.73 -18.99 15.03
CA MET A 444 -30.89 -18.20 15.92
C MET A 444 -31.01 -16.72 15.55
N GLU A 445 -31.63 -15.94 16.43
CA GLU A 445 -31.72 -14.48 16.30
C GLU A 445 -30.58 -13.85 17.11
N PHE A 446 -29.77 -13.02 16.46
CA PHE A 446 -28.62 -12.41 17.11
C PHE A 446 -29.05 -11.15 17.86
N VAL A 447 -28.78 -11.13 19.17
CA VAL A 447 -29.10 -9.99 20.05
C VAL A 447 -27.86 -9.10 20.22
N SER A 448 -26.67 -9.71 20.31
CA SER A 448 -25.39 -8.99 20.29
C SER A 448 -25.01 -8.56 18.87
N GLU A 449 -24.28 -7.44 18.79
CA GLU A 449 -23.67 -6.98 17.54
C GLU A 449 -22.45 -7.83 17.17
N PHE A 450 -22.29 -8.09 15.87
CA PHE A 450 -21.14 -8.76 15.28
C PHE A 450 -20.47 -7.78 14.30
N ASP A 451 -19.16 -7.88 14.14
CA ASP A 451 -18.40 -6.96 13.30
C ASP A 451 -18.81 -7.03 11.82
N ASN A 452 -19.36 -8.16 11.39
CA ASN A 452 -19.90 -8.39 10.04
C ASN A 452 -20.80 -9.67 10.01
N ASP A 453 -21.62 -9.82 8.96
CA ASP A 453 -22.53 -10.96 8.75
C ASP A 453 -21.80 -12.32 8.72
N ARG A 454 -20.53 -12.33 8.28
CA ARG A 454 -19.72 -13.54 8.18
C ARG A 454 -19.32 -14.06 9.56
N ASP A 455 -18.85 -13.19 10.46
CA ASP A 455 -18.53 -13.53 11.84
C ASP A 455 -19.80 -14.11 12.54
N ALA A 456 -20.99 -13.56 12.25
CA ALA A 456 -22.27 -14.10 12.77
C ALA A 456 -22.62 -15.48 12.20
N LYS A 457 -22.44 -15.71 10.89
CA LYS A 457 -22.64 -17.02 10.24
C LYS A 457 -21.67 -18.08 10.78
N GLU A 458 -20.38 -17.74 10.89
CA GLU A 458 -19.35 -18.63 11.45
C GLU A 458 -19.69 -19.02 12.89
N PHE A 459 -20.14 -18.06 13.72
CA PHE A 459 -20.60 -18.31 15.08
C PHE A 459 -21.80 -19.27 15.13
N ALA A 460 -22.82 -19.06 14.29
CA ALA A 460 -24.00 -19.93 14.27
C ALA A 460 -23.67 -21.36 13.83
N VAL A 461 -22.81 -21.54 12.82
CA VAL A 461 -22.39 -22.87 12.37
C VAL A 461 -21.57 -23.58 13.46
N LEU A 462 -20.63 -22.90 14.13
CA LEU A 462 -19.90 -23.50 15.26
C LEU A 462 -20.83 -23.94 16.37
N LYS A 463 -21.82 -23.13 16.73
CA LYS A 463 -22.81 -23.48 17.75
C LYS A 463 -23.70 -24.65 17.34
N CYS A 464 -24.11 -24.73 16.07
CA CYS A 464 -24.85 -25.88 15.54
C CYS A 464 -24.00 -27.18 15.61
N LEU A 465 -22.70 -27.09 15.29
CA LEU A 465 -21.77 -28.22 15.41
C LEU A 465 -21.57 -28.64 16.89
N GLU A 466 -21.47 -27.70 17.83
CA GLU A 466 -21.40 -27.98 19.27
C GLU A 466 -22.69 -28.64 19.80
N GLU A 467 -23.84 -28.25 19.26
CA GLU A 467 -25.16 -28.85 19.56
C GLU A 467 -25.40 -30.18 18.81
N ASN A 468 -24.43 -30.68 18.03
CA ASN A 468 -24.54 -31.88 17.18
C ASN A 468 -25.67 -31.84 16.13
N ARG A 469 -26.00 -30.65 15.61
CA ARG A 469 -27.00 -30.49 14.55
C ARG A 469 -26.42 -30.77 13.18
N ILE A 470 -27.26 -31.24 12.25
CA ILE A 470 -26.89 -31.31 10.84
C ILE A 470 -26.78 -29.88 10.31
N VAL A 471 -25.57 -29.47 9.93
CA VAL A 471 -25.29 -28.15 9.36
C VAL A 471 -24.18 -28.25 8.34
N CYS A 472 -24.29 -27.51 7.24
CA CYS A 472 -23.23 -27.33 6.26
C CYS A 472 -22.01 -26.64 6.91
N PRO A 473 -20.86 -27.33 7.08
CA PRO A 473 -19.74 -26.78 7.84
C PRO A 473 -18.73 -26.02 6.98
N CYS A 474 -19.02 -25.78 5.70
CA CYS A 474 -18.08 -25.23 4.73
C CYS A 474 -17.49 -23.88 5.15
N ILE A 475 -18.30 -22.98 5.73
CA ILE A 475 -17.83 -21.65 6.17
C ILE A 475 -16.76 -21.71 7.27
N VAL A 476 -16.66 -22.84 7.99
CA VAL A 476 -15.66 -23.07 9.05
C VAL A 476 -14.64 -24.17 8.70
N CYS A 477 -14.62 -24.61 7.43
CA CYS A 477 -13.74 -25.68 6.96
C CYS A 477 -12.33 -25.16 6.62
N ASN A 478 -11.30 -25.95 6.91
CA ASN A 478 -9.90 -25.65 6.56
C ASN A 478 -9.61 -25.76 5.04
N ASN A 479 -10.57 -26.22 4.24
CA ASN A 479 -10.47 -26.32 2.78
C ASN A 479 -11.22 -25.17 2.06
N LEU A 480 -11.68 -24.16 2.81
CA LEU A 480 -12.38 -23.00 2.26
C LEU A 480 -11.38 -22.03 1.63
N THR A 481 -11.55 -21.73 0.34
CA THR A 481 -10.82 -20.62 -0.30
C THR A 481 -11.62 -19.35 -0.07
N ARG A 482 -11.00 -18.37 0.59
CA ARG A 482 -11.65 -17.10 0.93
C ARG A 482 -11.52 -16.16 -0.25
N ASN A 483 -12.63 -15.94 -0.95
CA ASN A 483 -12.69 -14.95 -2.02
C ASN A 483 -13.18 -13.61 -1.45
N ILE A 484 -12.64 -12.51 -1.97
CA ILE A 484 -13.10 -11.16 -1.66
C ILE A 484 -14.07 -10.80 -2.78
N GLU A 485 -15.36 -10.65 -2.45
CA GLU A 485 -16.48 -10.29 -3.36
C GLU A 485 -17.08 -11.44 -4.21
N GLU A 486 -16.69 -12.71 -3.98
CA GLU A 486 -17.36 -13.90 -4.53
C GLU A 486 -17.80 -14.83 -3.40
N ASP A 487 -18.74 -15.75 -3.66
CA ASP A 487 -19.14 -16.77 -2.68
C ASP A 487 -17.92 -17.61 -2.26
N ASP A 488 -17.79 -17.90 -0.96
CA ASP A 488 -16.68 -18.73 -0.48
C ASP A 488 -16.81 -20.15 -1.06
N GLU A 489 -15.83 -20.61 -1.85
CA GLU A 489 -15.86 -21.94 -2.47
C GLU A 489 -14.97 -22.94 -1.73
N CYS A 490 -15.54 -24.11 -1.42
CA CYS A 490 -14.83 -25.26 -0.86
C CYS A 490 -14.37 -26.19 -2.00
N PHE A 491 -13.05 -26.31 -2.20
CA PHE A 491 -12.42 -26.98 -3.36
C PHE A 491 -12.67 -28.50 -3.50
N ILE A 492 -13.31 -29.15 -2.52
CA ILE A 492 -13.61 -30.59 -2.56
C ILE A 492 -14.91 -30.90 -3.34
N GLY A 493 -15.65 -29.86 -3.76
CA GLY A 493 -16.83 -29.97 -4.61
C GLY A 493 -18.12 -30.34 -3.86
N LYS A 494 -19.25 -29.89 -4.41
CA LYS A 494 -20.61 -30.31 -4.02
C LYS A 494 -20.89 -31.71 -4.54
N ILE A 495 -21.52 -32.55 -3.71
CA ILE A 495 -22.31 -33.70 -4.18
C ILE A 495 -23.66 -33.61 -3.47
N GLY A 496 -24.68 -33.06 -4.14
CA GLY A 496 -26.01 -32.85 -3.56
C GLY A 496 -26.07 -31.78 -2.45
N ASP A 497 -26.99 -31.97 -1.49
CA ASP A 497 -27.38 -30.97 -0.48
C ASP A 497 -26.56 -30.96 0.83
N VAL A 498 -25.47 -31.74 0.97
CA VAL A 498 -24.57 -31.63 2.14
C VAL A 498 -23.12 -31.60 1.68
N SER A 499 -22.41 -30.51 1.96
CA SER A 499 -21.07 -30.26 1.43
C SER A 499 -19.95 -30.43 2.48
N CYS A 500 -18.88 -31.15 2.06
CA CYS A 500 -17.62 -31.48 2.75
C CYS A 500 -17.52 -32.85 3.49
N LYS A 501 -17.32 -33.95 2.74
CA LYS A 501 -17.01 -35.31 3.28
C LYS A 501 -15.70 -35.42 4.07
N LYS A 502 -14.77 -34.47 3.91
CA LYS A 502 -13.46 -34.43 4.59
C LYS A 502 -13.31 -33.16 5.41
N PHE A 503 -14.38 -32.78 6.12
CA PHE A 503 -14.36 -31.60 6.97
C PHE A 503 -13.23 -31.70 8.00
N LYS A 504 -12.32 -30.72 7.96
CA LYS A 504 -11.41 -30.41 9.06
C LYS A 504 -11.76 -29.01 9.54
N LEU A 505 -12.16 -28.88 10.80
CA LEU A 505 -12.45 -27.59 11.40
C LEU A 505 -11.21 -26.70 11.34
N TYR A 506 -11.34 -25.49 10.79
CA TYR A 506 -10.23 -24.56 10.77
C TYR A 506 -9.97 -24.03 12.19
N LYS A 507 -8.90 -24.52 12.82
CA LYS A 507 -8.57 -24.26 14.23
C LYS A 507 -8.50 -22.75 14.55
N PHE A 508 -8.03 -21.94 13.61
CA PHE A 508 -7.95 -20.49 13.77
C PHE A 508 -9.32 -19.81 13.83
N ILE A 509 -10.30 -20.24 13.01
CA ILE A 509 -11.68 -19.72 13.06
C ILE A 509 -12.31 -20.05 14.41
N ARG A 510 -12.19 -21.32 14.86
CA ARG A 510 -12.70 -21.74 16.17
C ARG A 510 -12.15 -20.86 17.28
N THR A 511 -10.82 -20.69 17.35
CA THR A 511 -10.20 -19.87 18.38
C THR A 511 -10.64 -18.41 18.29
N ARG A 512 -10.63 -17.80 17.09
CA ARG A 512 -10.99 -16.39 16.88
C ARG A 512 -12.44 -16.10 17.25
N ILE A 513 -13.39 -16.89 16.74
CA ILE A 513 -14.82 -16.65 16.97
C ILE A 513 -15.20 -16.95 18.42
N SER A 514 -14.73 -18.07 18.98
CA SER A 514 -15.00 -18.42 20.38
C SER A 514 -14.35 -17.45 21.36
N SER A 515 -13.19 -16.86 21.06
CA SER A 515 -12.57 -15.85 21.95
C SER A 515 -13.28 -14.50 21.87
N LYS A 516 -13.69 -14.09 20.66
CA LYS A 516 -14.23 -12.76 20.39
C LYS A 516 -15.71 -12.62 20.79
N TYR A 517 -16.50 -13.67 20.60
CA TYR A 517 -17.95 -13.66 20.82
C TYR A 517 -18.40 -14.61 21.94
N LYS A 518 -17.51 -14.90 22.91
CA LYS A 518 -17.78 -15.80 24.04
C LYS A 518 -19.06 -15.45 24.81
N ASP A 519 -19.31 -14.15 24.99
CA ASP A 519 -20.43 -13.62 25.76
C ASP A 519 -21.58 -13.10 24.87
N ALA A 520 -21.56 -13.45 23.57
CA ALA A 520 -22.58 -13.01 22.63
C ALA A 520 -23.96 -13.61 22.97
N LYS A 521 -24.97 -12.75 23.06
CA LYS A 521 -26.35 -13.13 23.33
C LYS A 521 -27.07 -13.45 22.03
N VAL A 522 -27.66 -14.63 21.98
CA VAL A 522 -28.50 -15.09 20.87
C VAL A 522 -29.78 -15.69 21.42
N LYS A 523 -30.91 -15.46 20.72
CA LYS A 523 -32.19 -16.09 21.04
C LYS A 523 -32.37 -17.28 20.11
N VAL A 524 -32.38 -18.47 20.69
CA VAL A 524 -32.48 -19.73 19.95
C VAL A 524 -33.91 -20.25 20.03
N THR A 525 -34.48 -20.65 18.90
CA THR A 525 -35.75 -21.37 18.81
C THR A 525 -35.49 -22.71 18.11
N SER A 526 -35.61 -23.81 18.84
CA SER A 526 -35.52 -25.17 18.28
C SER A 526 -36.92 -25.63 17.93
N LEU A 527 -37.17 -25.96 16.66
CA LEU A 527 -38.47 -26.43 16.18
C LEU A 527 -38.54 -27.98 16.15
N THR A 528 -37.39 -28.65 16.20
CA THR A 528 -37.21 -30.10 16.41
C THR A 528 -36.13 -30.39 17.47
N PRO A 529 -36.20 -31.52 18.21
CA PRO A 529 -35.15 -31.92 19.16
C PRO A 529 -33.88 -32.39 18.44
N ALA A 530 -32.71 -31.91 18.84
CA ALA A 530 -31.41 -32.28 18.23
C ALA A 530 -31.07 -33.79 18.27
N LYS A 531 -31.78 -34.59 19.08
CA LYS A 531 -31.58 -36.04 19.17
C LYS A 531 -32.19 -36.83 18.01
N ASP A 532 -33.15 -36.26 17.28
CA ASP A 532 -33.84 -36.95 16.18
C ASP A 532 -33.20 -36.69 14.81
N GLU A 533 -32.26 -35.75 14.72
CA GLU A 533 -31.67 -35.30 13.45
C GLU A 533 -30.46 -36.13 12.99
N GLY A 534 -29.94 -37.05 13.79
CA GLY A 534 -28.79 -37.88 13.41
C GLY A 534 -27.46 -37.10 13.43
N THR A 535 -26.40 -37.76 13.89
CA THR A 535 -25.08 -37.14 14.00
C THR A 535 -24.34 -37.26 12.67
N LEU A 536 -23.88 -36.13 12.10
CA LEU A 536 -22.85 -36.15 11.05
C LEU A 536 -21.59 -36.82 11.62
N LYS A 537 -21.37 -38.09 11.30
CA LYS A 537 -20.12 -38.79 11.60
C LYS A 537 -19.04 -38.23 10.68
N PHE A 538 -18.26 -37.30 11.19
CA PHE A 538 -16.96 -36.94 10.61
C PHE A 538 -16.02 -38.14 10.76
N ILE A 539 -15.44 -38.61 9.66
CA ILE A 539 -14.35 -39.61 9.67
C ILE A 539 -13.05 -38.93 10.05
#